data_AF-A0AAF0V8N7-F1
#
_entry.id   AF-A0AAF0V8N7-F1
#
_cell.length_a   1.000
_cell.length_b   1.000
_cell.length_c   1.000
_cell.angle_alpha   90.00
_cell.angle_beta   90.00
_cell.angle_gamma   90.00
#
_symmetry.space_group_name_H-M   'P 1'
#
loop_
_entity.id
_entity.type
_entity.pdbx_description
1 polymer ?
#
loop_
_entity_poly.entity_id
_entity_poly.type
_entity_poly.pdbx_seq_one_letter_code
_entity_poly.pdbx_strand_id
1 'polypeptide(L)' 'AKEGDKEDWWKTIPACIWWTPWRERNDRCFEDQKINIQKIKMKCISLLFFWCKQELVGRTVDLVDFKGNL' A
#
# COMPACT_ATOMS: atom_id res chain seq x y z
N ALA A 1 19.42 -18.24 15.76
CA ALA A 1 19.14 -16.86 15.30
C ALA A 1 19.37 -16.79 13.80
N LYS A 2 18.30 -16.61 13.02
CA LYS A 2 18.17 -15.88 11.75
C LYS A 2 16.69 -16.02 11.38
N GLU A 3 15.87 -15.23 12.05
CA GLU A 3 14.44 -15.12 11.78
C GLU A 3 14.33 -14.34 10.47
N GLY A 4 14.09 -15.05 9.37
CA GLY A 4 14.00 -14.46 8.05
C GLY A 4 12.94 -13.37 8.03
N ASP A 5 13.25 -12.27 7.33
CA ASP A 5 12.38 -11.12 7.10
C ASP A 5 10.92 -11.54 6.90
N LYS A 6 10.13 -11.48 7.98
CA LYS A 6 8.67 -11.60 7.90
C LYS A 6 8.21 -10.31 7.26
N GLU A 7 8.10 -10.38 5.95
CA GLU A 7 7.56 -9.41 5.01
C GLU A 7 6.57 -8.45 5.69
N ASP A 8 6.93 -7.16 5.74
CA ASP A 8 6.39 -6.14 6.64
C ASP A 8 5.04 -5.56 6.16
N TRP A 9 4.47 -6.17 5.11
CA TRP A 9 3.24 -5.74 4.45
C TRP A 9 2.02 -5.72 5.36
N TRP A 10 2.06 -6.46 6.46
CA TRP A 10 1.04 -6.40 7.51
C TRP A 10 0.87 -4.99 8.08
N LYS A 11 1.93 -4.16 8.09
CA LYS A 11 1.86 -2.75 8.52
C LYS A 11 1.08 -1.88 7.54
N THR A 12 0.99 -2.28 6.28
CA THR A 12 0.34 -1.52 5.20
C THR A 12 -1.19 -1.69 5.19
N ILE A 13 -1.69 -2.81 5.74
CA ILE A 13 -3.12 -3.11 5.76
C ILE A 13 -3.94 -2.08 6.54
N PRO A 14 -3.60 -1.73 7.80
CA PRO A 14 -4.35 -0.73 8.56
C PRO A 14 -4.37 0.62 7.85
N ALA A 15 -3.25 1.03 7.24
CA ALA A 15 -3.15 2.27 6.48
C ALA A 15 -4.13 2.28 5.29
N CYS A 16 -4.22 1.18 4.52
CA CYS A 16 -5.14 1.09 3.39
C CYS A 16 -6.61 1.10 3.83
N ILE A 17 -6.93 0.39 4.91
CA ILE A 17 -8.30 0.33 5.48
C ILE A 17 -8.72 1.68 6.03
N TRP A 18 -7.81 2.45 6.63
CA TRP A 18 -8.11 3.78 7.16
C TRP A 18 -8.18 4.84 6.05
N TRP A 19 -7.22 4.83 5.15
CA TRP A 19 -7.06 5.85 4.11
C TRP A 19 -8.20 5.83 3.09
N THR A 20 -8.66 4.65 2.68
CA THR A 20 -9.66 4.55 1.61
C THR A 20 -11.03 5.14 1.99
N PRO A 21 -11.61 4.83 3.17
CA PRO A 21 -12.84 5.47 3.64
C PRO A 21 -12.67 6.95 3.99
N TRP A 22 -11.53 7.34 4.58
CA TRP A 22 -11.23 8.75 4.85
C TRP A 22 -11.26 9.57 3.55
N ARG A 23 -10.60 9.06 2.50
CA ARG A 23 -10.60 9.71 1.20
C ARG A 23 -12.00 9.77 0.58
N GLU A 24 -12.78 8.70 0.64
CA GLU A 24 -14.15 8.71 0.12
C GLU A 24 -15.02 9.75 0.82
N ARG A 25 -14.90 9.89 2.16
CA ARG A 25 -15.64 10.91 2.91
C ARG A 25 -15.23 12.32 2.48
N ASN A 26 -13.95 12.57 2.28
CA ASN A 26 -13.46 13.87 1.80
C ASN A 26 -13.93 14.14 0.37
N ASP A 27 -13.77 13.19 -0.55
CA ASP A 27 -14.25 13.32 -1.94
C ASP A 27 -15.77 13.63 -1.94
N ARG A 28 -16.55 13.03 -1.04
CA ARG A 28 -17.98 13.32 -0.92
C ARG A 28 -18.26 14.71 -0.38
N CYS A 29 -17.53 15.16 0.64
CA CYS A 29 -17.75 16.45 1.28
C CYS A 29 -17.27 17.64 0.44
N PHE A 30 -16.16 17.48 -0.29
CA PHE A 30 -15.49 18.57 -0.99
C PHE A 30 -15.66 18.54 -2.50
N GLU A 31 -15.86 17.37 -3.09
CA GLU A 31 -15.95 17.19 -4.55
C GLU A 31 -17.34 16.74 -5.03
N ASP A 32 -18.30 16.55 -4.11
CA ASP A 32 -19.62 15.94 -4.34
C ASP A 32 -19.55 14.58 -5.07
N GLN A 33 -18.42 13.88 -4.92
CA GLN A 33 -18.20 12.59 -5.57
C GLN A 33 -18.60 11.44 -4.64
N LYS A 34 -19.49 10.58 -5.12
CA LYS A 34 -19.89 9.37 -4.42
C LYS A 34 -19.58 8.13 -5.24
N ILE A 35 -18.96 7.15 -4.59
CA ILE A 35 -18.73 5.83 -5.16
C ILE A 35 -19.42 4.74 -4.34
N ASN A 36 -19.80 3.65 -4.98
CA ASN A 36 -20.41 2.52 -4.27
C ASN A 36 -19.38 1.73 -3.44
N ILE A 37 -19.86 0.92 -2.51
CA ILE A 37 -19.03 0.14 -1.60
C ILE A 37 -18.08 -0.83 -2.31
N GLN A 38 -18.46 -1.36 -3.46
CA GLN A 38 -17.60 -2.27 -4.23
C GLN A 38 -16.40 -1.53 -4.81
N LYS A 39 -16.60 -0.31 -5.31
CA LYS A 39 -15.53 0.55 -5.81
C LYS A 39 -14.61 1.01 -4.67
N ILE A 40 -15.13 1.25 -3.47
CA ILE A 40 -14.31 1.51 -2.26
C ILE A 40 -13.42 0.31 -1.94
N LYS A 41 -13.99 -0.91 -1.90
CA LYS A 41 -13.21 -2.15 -1.69
C LYS A 41 -12.12 -2.33 -2.75
N MET A 42 -12.45 -2.11 -4.02
CA MET A 42 -11.49 -2.21 -5.12
C MET A 42 -10.36 -1.19 -4.98
N LYS A 43 -10.66 0.06 -4.61
CA LYS A 43 -9.64 1.08 -4.32
C LYS A 43 -8.72 0.65 -3.17
N CYS A 44 -9.27 0.08 -2.09
CA CYS A 44 -8.50 -0.40 -0.95
C CYS A 44 -7.54 -1.54 -1.32
N ILE A 45 -8.03 -2.54 -2.07
CA ILE A 45 -7.21 -3.68 -2.52
C ILE A 45 -6.12 -3.21 -3.50
N SER A 46 -6.48 -2.32 -4.44
CA SER A 46 -5.53 -1.77 -5.41
C SER A 46 -4.41 -0.97 -4.71
N LEU A 47 -4.77 -0.18 -3.68
CA LEU A 47 -3.82 0.56 -2.87
C LEU A 47 -2.88 -0.41 -2.14
N LEU A 48 -3.42 -1.42 -1.46
CA LEU A 48 -2.60 -2.43 -0.78
C LEU A 48 -1.61 -3.10 -1.73
N PHE A 49 -2.09 -3.55 -2.89
CA PHE A 49 -1.25 -4.20 -3.90
C PHE A 49 -0.15 -3.27 -4.43
N PHE A 50 -0.47 -1.99 -4.65
CA PHE A 50 0.50 -0.98 -5.07
C PHE A 50 1.64 -0.83 -4.06
N TRP A 51 1.31 -0.71 -2.77
CA TRP A 51 2.32 -0.55 -1.72
C TRP A 51 3.14 -1.83 -1.51
N CYS A 52 2.51 -3.01 -1.54
CA CYS A 52 3.23 -4.27 -1.52
C CYS A 52 4.24 -4.39 -2.69
N LYS A 53 3.84 -3.95 -3.89
CA LYS A 53 4.75 -3.96 -5.06
C LYS A 53 5.87 -2.92 -4.94
N GLN A 54 5.59 -1.72 -4.46
CA GLN A 54 6.64 -0.71 -4.26
C GLN A 54 7.68 -1.18 -3.25
N GLU A 55 7.27 -1.83 -2.17
CA GLU A 55 8.18 -2.39 -1.17
C GLU A 55 9.12 -3.45 -1.78
N LEU A 56 8.60 -4.30 -2.67
CA LEU A 56 9.40 -5.28 -3.41
C LEU A 56 10.41 -4.63 -4.36
N VAL A 57 10.00 -3.56 -5.07
CA VAL A 57 10.88 -2.83 -5.98
C VAL A 57 11.99 -2.12 -5.20
N GLY A 58 11.66 -1.43 -4.11
CA GLY A 58 12.64 -0.78 -3.24
C GLY A 58 13.69 -1.76 -2.71
N ARG A 59 13.25 -2.91 -2.21
CA ARG A 59 14.15 -3.99 -1.75
C ARG A 59 15.08 -4.50 -2.86
N THR A 60 14.58 -4.59 -4.09
CA THR A 60 15.38 -5.06 -5.23
C THR A 60 16.46 -4.05 -5.59
N VAL A 61 16.13 -2.76 -5.59
CA VAL A 61 17.11 -1.68 -5.85
C VAL A 61 18.22 -1.68 -4.79
N ASP A 62 17.87 -1.72 -3.51
CA ASP A 62 18.85 -1.77 -2.41
C ASP A 62 19.79 -2.98 -2.53
N LEU A 63 19.28 -4.15 -2.95
CA LEU A 63 20.09 -5.36 -3.14
C LEU A 63 21.07 -5.21 -4.33
N VAL A 64 20.63 -4.61 -5.43
CA VAL A 64 21.46 -4.36 -6.61
C VAL A 64 22.56 -3.35 -6.27
N ASP A 65 22.23 -2.27 -5.56
CA ASP A 65 23.18 -1.26 -5.10
C ASP A 65 24.19 -1.83 -4.11
N PHE A 66 23.77 -2.71 -3.19
CA PHE A 66 24.68 -3.42 -2.29
C PHE A 66 25.67 -4.31 -3.07
N LYS A 67 25.21 -4.99 -4.12
CA LYS A 67 26.06 -5.88 -4.93
C LYS A 67 26.98 -5.12 -5.89
N GLY A 68 26.57 -3.95 -6.37
CA GLY A 68 27.40 -3.09 -7.23
C GLY A 68 28.52 -2.36 -6.50
N ASN A 69 28.42 -2.25 -5.16
CA ASN A 69 29.42 -1.64 -4.29
C ASN A 69 30.39 -2.66 -3.66
N LEU A 70 30.35 -3.93 -4.09
CA LEU A 70 31.26 -5.02 -3.67
C LEU A 70 32.15 -5.43 -4.84
#